data_AF-A0A367LWI7-F1
#
_entry.id   AF-A0A367LWI7-F1
#
_cell.length_a   1.000
_cell.length_b   1.000
_cell.length_c   1.000
_cell.angle_alpha   90.00
_cell.angle_beta   90.00
_cell.angle_gamma   90.00
#
_symmetry.space_group_name_H-M   'P 1'
#
loop_
_entity.id
_entity.type
_entity.pdbx_description
1 polymer ?
#
loop_
_entity_poly.entity_id
_entity_poly.type
_entity_poly.pdbx_seq_one_letter_code
_entity_poly.pdbx_strand_id
1 'polypeptide(L)'
;DDLIGNDPRPAPGRPWGQPNNIDEARIRGVELVLGSQWLGWDWNANATFLDPQNRSGGVNDGNELPRRARRMFNLELDRRFERLSLGASVHAEGRRYDDPANKVRLGGYATLDLRSEYRLNDEWR
;
A
#
# COMPACT_ATOMS: atom_id res chain seq x y z
N ASP A 1 -13.22 7.96 -15.91
CA ASP A 1 -11.77 7.95 -16.16
C ASP A 1 -11.43 6.51 -16.48
N ASP A 2 -10.93 6.27 -17.68
CA ASP A 2 -10.71 4.92 -18.20
C ASP A 2 -9.39 4.41 -17.60
N LEU A 3 -9.46 3.33 -16.84
CA LEU A 3 -8.29 2.76 -16.19
C LEU A 3 -7.70 1.65 -17.06
N ILE A 4 -6.49 1.86 -17.57
CA ILE A 4 -5.75 0.82 -18.29
C ILE A 4 -5.16 -0.18 -17.28
N GLY A 5 -5.64 -1.42 -17.32
CA GLY A 5 -5.08 -2.56 -16.60
C GLY A 5 -4.31 -3.49 -17.54
N ASN A 6 -3.45 -4.35 -16.99
CA ASN A 6 -2.81 -5.43 -17.75
C ASN A 6 -3.38 -6.78 -17.29
N ASP A 7 -3.80 -7.64 -18.22
CA ASP A 7 -4.03 -9.06 -17.94
C ASP A 7 -2.73 -9.81 -18.27
N PRO A 8 -1.98 -10.29 -17.26
CA PRO A 8 -0.67 -10.91 -17.47
C PRO A 8 -0.78 -12.34 -18.05
N ARG A 9 -1.99 -12.89 -18.24
CA ARG A 9 -2.17 -14.27 -18.72
C ARG A 9 -1.85 -14.37 -20.22
N PRO A 10 -0.98 -15.31 -20.63
CA PRO A 10 -0.72 -15.56 -22.05
C PRO A 10 -1.97 -16.08 -22.77
N ALA A 11 -2.22 -15.58 -23.97
CA ALA A 11 -3.26 -16.05 -24.88
C ALA A 11 -2.68 -16.31 -26.29
N PRO A 12 -3.31 -17.13 -27.15
CA PRO A 12 -2.87 -17.31 -28.52
C PRO A 12 -2.75 -15.96 -29.25
N GLY A 13 -1.56 -15.64 -29.76
CA GLY A 13 -1.24 -14.34 -30.37
C GLY A 13 -0.85 -13.21 -29.39
N ARG A 14 -0.87 -13.48 -28.07
CA ARG A 14 -0.50 -12.53 -27.01
C ARG A 14 0.33 -13.23 -25.92
N PRO A 15 1.59 -13.62 -26.21
CA PRO A 15 2.42 -14.41 -25.31
C PRO A 15 2.89 -13.65 -24.06
N TRP A 16 2.82 -12.32 -24.06
CA TRP A 16 3.30 -11.44 -22.99
C TRP A 16 2.17 -10.83 -22.14
N GLY A 17 0.94 -11.33 -22.29
CA GLY A 17 -0.26 -10.71 -21.71
C GLY A 17 -0.90 -9.69 -22.66
N GLN A 18 -1.97 -9.05 -22.18
CA GLN A 18 -2.73 -8.10 -22.97
C GLN A 18 -3.19 -6.89 -22.15
N PRO A 19 -3.17 -5.67 -22.75
CA PRO A 19 -3.85 -4.54 -22.13
C PRO A 19 -5.35 -4.84 -22.05
N ASN A 20 -5.93 -4.55 -20.90
CA ASN A 20 -7.36 -4.65 -20.66
C ASN A 20 -7.85 -3.28 -20.20
N ASN A 21 -8.80 -2.69 -20.93
CA ASN A 21 -9.41 -1.44 -20.50
C ASN A 21 -10.46 -1.72 -19.41
N ILE A 22 -10.41 -0.94 -18.35
CA ILE A 22 -11.47 -0.87 -17.35
C ILE A 22 -12.17 0.46 -17.59
N ASP A 23 -13.23 0.42 -18.40
CA ASP A 23 -13.95 1.61 -18.87
C ASP A 23 -14.60 2.41 -17.72
N GLU A 24 -14.86 1.77 -16.59
CA GLU A 24 -15.26 2.47 -15.37
C GLU A 24 -14.64 1.80 -14.14
N ALA A 25 -13.90 2.58 -13.34
CA ALA A 25 -13.30 2.14 -12.09
C ALA A 25 -13.84 2.99 -10.94
N ARG A 26 -14.18 2.35 -9.82
CA ARG A 26 -14.63 3.03 -8.60
C ARG A 26 -13.78 2.63 -7.41
N ILE A 27 -13.18 3.60 -6.76
CA ILE A 27 -12.46 3.40 -5.51
C ILE A 27 -13.18 4.20 -4.43
N ARG A 28 -13.66 3.50 -3.39
CA ARG A 28 -14.20 4.10 -2.18
C ARG A 28 -13.40 3.63 -1.00
N GLY A 29 -13.36 4.41 0.07
CA GLY A 29 -12.66 3.98 1.26
C GLY A 29 -12.78 4.95 2.42
N VAL A 30 -12.17 4.56 3.52
CA VAL A 30 -11.99 5.37 4.71
C VAL A 30 -10.51 5.39 5.04
N GLU A 31 -10.01 6.56 5.42
CA GLU A 31 -8.66 6.77 5.88
C GLU A 31 -8.69 7.29 7.30
N LEU A 32 -7.83 6.72 8.14
CA LEU A 32 -7.59 7.17 9.50
C LEU A 32 -6.13 7.60 9.59
N VAL A 33 -5.91 8.78 10.15
CA VAL A 33 -4.57 9.31 10.45
C VAL A 33 -4.55 9.72 11.90
N LEU A 34 -3.53 9.26 12.62
CA LEU A 34 -3.33 9.54 14.04
C LEU A 34 -1.86 9.90 14.27
N GLY A 35 -1.61 10.83 15.18
CA GLY A 35 -0.25 11.15 15.60
C GLY A 35 -0.27 11.82 16.96
N SER A 36 0.75 11.57 17.77
CA SER A 36 0.89 12.19 19.08
C SER A 36 2.31 12.10 19.59
N GLN A 37 2.59 12.90 20.62
CA GLN A 37 3.81 12.83 21.40
C GLN A 37 3.47 12.37 22.82
N TRP A 38 4.06 11.24 23.24
CA TRP A 38 3.80 10.68 24.55
C TRP A 38 5.08 10.12 25.18
N LEU A 39 5.42 10.60 26.38
CA LEU A 39 6.61 10.20 27.14
C LEU A 39 7.92 10.30 26.32
N GLY A 40 8.04 11.33 25.48
CA GLY A 40 9.19 11.57 24.62
C GLY A 40 9.25 10.70 23.36
N TRP A 41 8.24 9.86 23.11
CA TRP A 41 8.02 9.22 21.82
C TRP A 41 7.17 10.12 20.92
N ASP A 42 7.61 10.35 19.71
CA ASP A 42 6.79 10.86 18.61
C ASP A 42 6.30 9.65 17.81
N TRP A 43 5.00 9.57 17.54
CA TRP A 43 4.46 8.50 16.73
C TRP A 43 3.40 9.01 15.77
N ASN A 44 3.37 8.41 14.59
CA ASN A 44 2.44 8.71 13.52
C ASN A 44 1.95 7.40 12.91
N ALA A 45 0.64 7.27 12.73
CA ALA A 45 0.04 6.09 12.14
C ALA A 45 -1.01 6.48 11.12
N ASN A 46 -1.12 5.70 10.05
CA ASN A 46 -2.26 5.78 9.15
C ASN A 46 -2.75 4.40 8.75
N ALA A 47 -4.06 4.31 8.52
CA ALA A 47 -4.72 3.11 8.07
C ALA A 47 -5.71 3.45 6.96
N THR A 48 -5.65 2.72 5.86
CA THR A 48 -6.53 2.91 4.71
C THR A 48 -7.33 1.63 4.49
N PHE A 49 -8.64 1.76 4.38
CA PHE A 49 -9.56 0.68 4.02
C PHE A 49 -10.25 1.03 2.72
N LEU A 50 -9.96 0.28 1.66
CA LEU A 50 -10.49 0.50 0.32
C LEU A 50 -11.49 -0.59 -0.09
N ASP A 51 -12.41 -0.16 -0.93
CA ASP A 51 -13.29 -0.94 -1.79
C ASP A 51 -13.03 -0.54 -3.26
N PRO A 52 -11.92 -1.01 -3.86
CA PRO A 52 -11.56 -0.70 -5.24
C PRO A 52 -12.22 -1.69 -6.19
N GLN A 53 -13.21 -1.27 -6.97
CA GLN A 53 -14.00 -2.14 -7.83
C GLN A 53 -13.95 -1.70 -9.30
N ASN A 54 -13.96 -2.69 -10.19
CA ASN A 54 -14.33 -2.51 -11.58
C ASN A 54 -15.85 -2.29 -11.67
N ARG A 55 -16.26 -1.26 -12.41
CA ARG A 55 -17.66 -0.88 -12.65
C ARG A 55 -18.02 -0.75 -14.13
N SER A 56 -17.22 -1.33 -15.01
CA SER A 56 -17.37 -1.21 -16.46
C SER A 56 -18.58 -1.96 -17.04
N GLY A 57 -19.36 -2.71 -16.23
CA GLY A 57 -20.52 -3.48 -16.70
C GLY A 57 -20.17 -4.71 -17.56
N GLY A 58 -18.88 -5.03 -17.71
CA GLY A 58 -18.39 -6.18 -18.46
C GLY A 58 -18.24 -7.47 -17.64
N VAL A 59 -17.52 -8.45 -18.18
CA VAL A 59 -17.31 -9.78 -17.55
C VAL A 59 -16.59 -9.75 -16.20
N ASN A 60 -15.93 -8.64 -15.87
CA ASN A 60 -15.23 -8.42 -14.60
C ASN A 60 -15.92 -7.35 -13.74
N ASP A 61 -17.16 -6.97 -14.04
CA ASP A 61 -17.92 -6.01 -13.23
C ASP A 61 -18.05 -6.50 -11.78
N GLY A 62 -17.79 -5.61 -10.83
CA GLY A 62 -17.78 -5.91 -9.39
C GLY A 62 -16.49 -6.56 -8.87
N ASN A 63 -15.56 -6.97 -9.73
CA ASN A 63 -14.26 -7.49 -9.29
C ASN A 63 -13.40 -6.39 -8.65
N GLU A 64 -12.50 -6.80 -7.75
CA GLU A 64 -11.49 -5.91 -7.17
C GLU A 64 -10.53 -5.42 -8.28
N LEU A 65 -10.19 -4.12 -8.29
CA LEU A 65 -9.22 -3.58 -9.25
C LEU A 65 -7.85 -4.28 -9.07
N PRO A 66 -7.17 -4.64 -10.17
CA PRO A 66 -5.89 -5.32 -10.08
C PRO A 66 -4.84 -4.42 -9.41
N ARG A 67 -3.98 -5.05 -8.62
CA ARG A 67 -2.86 -4.44 -7.88
C ARG A 67 -3.28 -3.31 -6.94
N ARG A 68 -4.46 -3.44 -6.33
CA ARG A 68 -4.96 -2.53 -5.30
C ARG A 68 -5.28 -3.31 -4.03
N ALA A 69 -4.44 -3.17 -3.00
CA ALA A 69 -4.75 -3.74 -1.71
C ALA A 69 -5.90 -2.99 -1.04
N ARG A 70 -6.76 -3.74 -0.37
CA ARG A 70 -7.93 -3.20 0.33
C ARG A 70 -7.62 -2.62 1.71
N ARG A 71 -6.44 -2.95 2.23
CA ARG A 71 -6.01 -2.59 3.58
C ARG A 71 -4.55 -2.23 3.53
N MET A 72 -4.23 -1.04 4.00
CA MET A 72 -2.85 -0.56 4.17
C MET A 72 -2.73 0.02 5.57
N PHE A 73 -1.58 -0.17 6.19
CA PHE A 73 -1.26 0.37 7.50
C PHE A 73 0.19 0.83 7.52
N ASN A 74 0.42 2.00 8.08
CA ASN A 74 1.74 2.54 8.32
C ASN A 74 1.84 2.99 9.78
N LEU A 75 2.98 2.75 10.41
CA LEU A 75 3.31 3.25 11.73
C LEU A 75 4.77 3.72 11.72
N GLU A 76 4.99 4.92 12.23
CA GLU A 76 6.30 5.48 12.50
C GLU A 76 6.38 5.82 13.99
N LEU A 77 7.53 5.51 14.60
CA LEU A 77 7.76 5.69 16.02
C LEU A 77 9.20 6.15 16.22
N ASP A 78 9.39 7.26 16.93
CA ASP A 78 10.69 7.87 17.17
C ASP A 78 10.87 8.32 18.59
N ARG A 79 12.10 8.22 19.07
CA ARG A 79 12.49 8.81 20.35
C ARG A 79 13.91 9.30 20.33
N ARG A 80 14.07 10.50 20.88
CA ARG A 80 15.38 11.10 21.11
C ARG A 80 15.78 11.03 22.58
N PHE A 81 16.98 10.52 22.81
CA PHE A 81 17.69 10.43 24.07
C PHE A 81 18.95 11.30 24.00
N GLU A 82 18.80 12.61 24.24
CA GLU A 82 19.89 13.59 24.16
C GLU A 82 20.65 13.53 22.82
N ARG A 83 21.78 12.81 22.79
CA ARG A 83 22.67 12.60 21.64
C ARG A 83 22.30 11.39 20.79
N LEU A 84 21.52 10.43 21.29
CA LEU A 84 21.06 9.25 20.57
C LEU A 84 19.61 9.44 20.11
N SER A 85 19.29 9.09 18.88
CA SER A 85 17.91 8.95 18.40
C SER A 85 17.68 7.52 17.95
N LEU A 86 16.50 6.98 18.24
CA LEU A 86 16.04 5.67 17.79
C LEU A 86 14.70 5.86 17.08
N GLY A 87 14.48 5.07 16.04
CA GLY A 87 13.18 5.03 15.38
C GLY A 87 12.91 3.68 14.72
N ALA A 88 11.63 3.44 14.46
CA ALA A 88 11.15 2.28 13.75
C ALA A 88 10.00 2.67 12.82
N SER A 89 9.89 1.97 11.70
CA SER A 89 8.80 2.16 10.75
C SER A 89 8.25 0.81 10.31
N VAL A 90 6.92 0.69 10.31
CA VAL A 90 6.20 -0.49 9.85
C VAL A 90 5.33 -0.08 8.67
N HIS A 91 5.45 -0.81 7.58
CA HIS A 91 4.52 -0.76 6.46
C HIS A 91 3.85 -2.11 6.31
N ALA A 92 2.53 -2.15 6.21
CA ALA A 92 1.78 -3.37 5.99
C ALA A 92 0.76 -3.18 4.87
N GLU A 93 0.74 -4.14 3.94
CA GLU A 93 -0.17 -4.15 2.80
C GLU A 93 -0.92 -5.49 2.78
N GLY A 94 -2.24 -5.43 2.65
CA GLY A 94 -3.09 -6.60 2.54
C GLY A 94 -2.94 -7.34 1.21
N ARG A 95 -3.65 -8.47 1.07
CA ARG A 95 -3.74 -9.18 -0.22
C ARG A 95 -4.27 -8.26 -1.32
N ARG A 96 -3.91 -8.57 -2.56
CA ARG A 96 -4.48 -7.98 -3.78
C ARG A 96 -4.53 -9.03 -4.89
N TYR A 97 -5.10 -8.69 -6.03
CA TYR A 97 -5.08 -9.54 -7.22
C TYR A 97 -4.16 -8.94 -8.28
N ASP A 98 -3.48 -9.76 -9.08
CA ASP A 98 -2.64 -9.27 -10.17
C ASP A 98 -3.42 -9.08 -11.48
N ASP A 99 -4.54 -9.78 -11.65
CA ASP A 99 -5.36 -9.80 -12.86
C ASP A 99 -6.79 -9.23 -12.64
N PRO A 100 -7.43 -8.68 -13.70
CA PRO A 100 -8.79 -8.14 -13.64
C PRO A 100 -9.88 -9.18 -13.34
N ALA A 101 -9.63 -10.47 -13.55
CA ALA A 101 -10.56 -11.55 -13.25
C ALA A 101 -10.44 -12.06 -11.81
N ASN A 102 -9.56 -11.47 -11.01
CA ASN A 102 -9.26 -11.85 -9.62
C ASN A 102 -8.93 -13.34 -9.42
N LYS A 103 -8.17 -13.93 -10.36
CA LYS A 103 -7.75 -15.34 -10.29
C LYS A 103 -6.34 -15.52 -9.75
N VAL A 104 -5.48 -14.52 -9.90
CA VAL A 104 -4.08 -14.51 -9.46
C VAL A 104 -3.99 -13.64 -8.21
N ARG A 105 -3.98 -14.29 -7.04
CA ARG A 105 -3.87 -13.60 -5.76
C ARG A 105 -2.41 -13.35 -5.39
N LEU A 106 -2.09 -12.10 -5.07
CA LEU A 106 -0.85 -11.70 -4.42
C LEU A 106 -1.04 -11.65 -2.90
N GLY A 107 -0.12 -12.27 -2.17
CA GLY A 107 -0.10 -12.25 -0.71
C GLY A 107 0.08 -10.84 -0.17
N GLY A 108 -0.48 -10.59 1.02
CA GLY A 108 -0.11 -9.39 1.78
C GLY A 108 1.28 -9.56 2.39
N TYR A 109 1.91 -8.45 2.74
CA TYR A 109 3.22 -8.43 3.37
C TYR A 109 3.33 -7.28 4.37
N ALA A 110 4.37 -7.32 5.18
CA ALA A 110 4.77 -6.19 6.00
C ALA A 110 6.29 -6.05 5.98
N THR A 111 6.78 -4.81 6.09
CA THR A 111 8.18 -4.48 6.26
C THR A 111 8.37 -3.77 7.60
N LEU A 112 9.56 -3.96 8.17
CA LEU A 112 10.01 -3.28 9.38
C LEU A 112 11.38 -2.66 9.08
N ASP A 113 11.46 -1.35 9.27
CA ASP A 113 12.67 -0.57 9.13
C ASP A 113 13.07 -0.04 10.51
N LEU A 114 14.36 -0.10 10.83
CA LEU A 114 14.92 0.38 12.09
C LEU A 114 15.95 1.47 11.79
N ARG A 115 15.91 2.57 12.56
CA ARG A 115 16.84 3.68 12.43
C ARG A 115 17.47 4.05 13.77
N SER A 116 18.75 4.40 13.74
CA SER A 116 19.45 4.99 14.86
C SER A 116 20.39 6.09 14.39
N GLU A 117 20.52 7.15 15.18
CA GLU A 117 21.40 8.30 14.92
C GLU A 117 22.14 8.64 16.21
N TYR A 118 23.45 8.91 16.15
CA TYR A 118 24.22 9.33 17.32
C TYR A 118 25.04 10.58 17.03
N ARG A 119 24.73 11.66 17.73
CA ARG A 119 25.38 12.96 17.60
C ARG A 119 26.77 12.96 18.21
N LEU A 120 27.81 13.02 17.38
CA LEU A 120 29.21 13.06 17.80
C LEU A 120 29.58 14.42 18.42
N ASN A 121 29.11 15.51 17.84
CA ASN A 121 29.20 16.88 18.36
C ASN A 121 28.06 17.73 17.76
N ASP A 122 27.99 19.02 18.06
CA ASP A 122 26.88 19.86 17.59
C ASP A 122 26.81 20.02 16.06
N GLU A 123 27.91 19.73 15.36
CA GLU A 123 28.04 19.85 13.91
C GLU A 123 27.89 18.50 13.16
N TRP A 124 28.05 17.37 13.86
CA TRP A 124 28.10 16.03 13.27
C TRP A 124 27.16 15.05 13.99
N ARG A 125 26.27 14.44 13.21
CA ARG A 125 25.32 13.41 13.65
C ARG A 125 25.33 12.20 12.72
#